data_AF-A0A8T4CJA9-F1
#
_entry.id   AF-A0A8T4CJA9-F1
#
_cell.length_a   1.000
_cell.length_b   1.000
_cell.length_c   1.000
_cell.angle_alpha   90.00
_cell.angle_beta   90.00
_cell.angle_gamma   90.00
#
_symmetry.space_group_name_H-M   'P 1'
#
loop_
_entity.id
_entity.type
_entity.pdbx_description
1 polymer ?
#
loop_
_entity_poly.entity_id
_entity_poly.type
_entity_poly.pdbx_seq_one_letter_code
_entity_poly.pdbx_strand_id
1 'polypeptide(L)'
;MDQKTNMDRLSVYITRKRKDQDNGDLICIEEFTNTMNLVQKLAYTLRPGETRKKDFKLYIKDYTEGSALTDVSFSDNISREHKNFGILLKNTFEIVTSGTEKEIEEHLLKNYGHGKYKQCLEALEKICEIDDLNVEMAVKDSSNMQLSKNDYIRINTNNALTKVSKLKSGYQNIVELPLHGIIYELDIENKSFRLKTIESKFKGTYQNNLKIGSLLNDYLEHPVEIYAKINRNKRNILEVYEIKESNGVPLSSLGKMAFKKEISLTMNRFKTSLNAVLENENKITRYIENPTEELTAAIENLEKSLKFGHKSEERTAIFGNYVDLFLLFMDKYEENKNNSPLRELKVLFDKHLVQIISDFPERMLNGDKFISGSIETYDIILKNEIQTISDEMFKIEKRYCDLLPCCDEIYGEFGKLPFDSETCEELRNNLKGGK
;
A
#
# COMPACT_ATOMS: atom_id res chain seq x y z
N MET A 1 -52.10 -0.51 28.57
CA MET A 1 -51.27 -1.55 29.22
C MET A 1 -50.11 -1.82 28.28
N ASP A 2 -49.07 -0.98 28.35
CA ASP A 2 -47.84 -1.22 27.60
C ASP A 2 -46.84 -1.89 28.55
N GLN A 3 -46.48 -3.11 28.20
CA GLN A 3 -45.55 -3.93 28.97
C GLN A 3 -44.22 -3.19 29.12
N LYS A 4 -43.84 -2.99 30.39
CA LYS A 4 -42.49 -2.67 30.84
C LYS A 4 -41.46 -3.51 30.08
N THR A 5 -40.87 -2.95 29.04
CA THR A 5 -39.50 -3.27 28.69
C THR A 5 -38.63 -2.61 29.76
N ASN A 6 -38.36 -3.35 30.83
CA ASN A 6 -37.19 -3.14 31.68
C ASN A 6 -35.95 -3.30 30.79
N MET A 7 -35.65 -2.30 29.96
CA MET A 7 -34.31 -2.12 29.45
C MET A 7 -33.47 -1.65 30.63
N ASP A 8 -32.45 -2.41 30.99
CA ASP A 8 -31.48 -2.04 32.01
C ASP A 8 -30.76 -0.75 31.52
N ARG A 9 -31.07 0.40 32.13
CA ARG A 9 -30.61 1.74 31.68
C ARG A 9 -29.46 2.25 32.57
N LEU A 10 -28.41 2.74 31.94
CA LEU A 10 -27.31 3.44 32.60
C LEU A 10 -27.53 4.95 32.44
N SER A 11 -27.81 5.69 33.51
CA SER A 11 -27.92 7.14 33.39
C SER A 11 -26.54 7.79 33.44
N VAL A 12 -26.18 8.49 32.37
CA VAL A 12 -25.01 9.34 32.19
C VAL A 12 -25.48 10.78 32.35
N TYR A 13 -24.92 11.47 33.34
CA TYR A 13 -25.12 12.90 33.50
C TYR A 13 -24.12 13.65 32.64
N ILE A 14 -24.53 14.73 31.99
CA ILE A 14 -23.63 15.61 31.22
C ILE A 14 -23.93 17.05 31.59
N THR A 15 -22.93 17.76 32.12
CA THR A 15 -22.98 19.21 32.35
C THR A 15 -22.05 19.94 31.38
N ARG A 16 -22.30 21.24 31.18
CA ARG A 16 -21.33 22.18 30.58
C ARG A 16 -21.26 23.39 31.49
N LYS A 17 -20.07 23.73 31.99
CA LYS A 17 -19.81 24.99 32.69
C LYS A 17 -19.12 25.98 31.74
N ARG A 18 -19.80 27.08 31.40
CA ARG A 18 -19.14 28.27 30.81
C ARG A 18 -18.37 29.01 31.90
N LYS A 19 -17.28 29.66 31.51
CA LYS A 19 -16.37 30.35 32.43
C LYS A 19 -16.84 31.76 32.82
N ASP A 20 -17.91 32.27 32.23
CA ASP A 20 -18.40 33.62 32.48
C ASP A 20 -19.70 33.60 33.28
N GLN A 21 -19.60 34.13 34.49
CA GLN A 21 -20.70 34.59 35.33
C GLN A 21 -21.40 35.75 34.59
N ASP A 22 -22.73 35.66 34.45
CA ASP A 22 -23.70 36.78 34.45
C ASP A 22 -24.93 36.58 33.54
N ASN A 23 -25.00 35.50 32.77
CA ASN A 23 -26.27 35.06 32.16
C ASN A 23 -26.50 33.60 32.50
N GLY A 24 -27.63 33.30 33.13
CA GLY A 24 -28.02 31.98 33.63
C GLY A 24 -27.70 30.85 32.65
N ASP A 25 -27.32 29.71 33.21
CA ASP A 25 -26.78 28.47 32.62
C ASP A 25 -27.61 27.88 31.46
N LEU A 26 -27.78 28.61 30.36
CA LEU A 26 -28.52 28.15 29.19
C LEU A 26 -27.57 27.45 28.23
N ILE A 27 -27.69 26.12 28.17
CA ILE A 27 -27.01 25.30 27.17
C ILE A 27 -27.85 25.30 25.88
N CYS A 28 -27.24 25.67 24.76
CA CYS A 28 -27.86 25.54 23.45
C CYS A 28 -28.13 24.06 23.12
N ILE A 29 -29.39 23.70 22.86
CA ILE A 29 -29.82 22.32 22.56
C ILE A 29 -29.08 21.75 21.35
N GLU A 30 -28.79 22.56 20.34
CA GLU A 30 -28.04 22.14 19.14
C GLU A 30 -26.60 21.76 19.49
N GLU A 31 -25.92 22.58 20.30
CA GLU A 31 -24.55 22.32 20.76
C GLU A 31 -24.48 21.06 21.65
N PHE A 32 -25.50 20.87 22.50
CA PHE A 32 -25.63 19.66 23.33
C PHE A 32 -25.85 18.41 22.48
N THR A 33 -26.76 18.48 21.50
CA THR A 33 -27.04 17.38 20.56
C THR A 33 -25.80 17.01 19.74
N ASN A 34 -25.03 18.02 19.32
CA ASN A 34 -23.75 17.81 18.64
C ASN A 34 -22.73 17.09 19.53
N THR A 35 -22.61 17.50 20.78
CA THR A 35 -21.74 16.85 21.78
C THR A 35 -22.14 15.38 21.97
N MET A 36 -23.43 15.11 22.17
CA MET A 36 -23.96 13.76 22.31
C MET A 36 -23.67 12.87 21.10
N ASN A 37 -23.84 13.42 19.90
CA ASN A 37 -23.53 12.71 18.67
C ASN A 37 -22.03 12.38 18.53
N LEU A 38 -21.15 13.24 19.04
CA LEU A 38 -19.70 13.01 19.01
C LEU A 38 -19.29 11.92 20.02
N VAL A 39 -19.82 11.96 21.25
CA VAL A 39 -19.62 10.90 22.26
C VAL A 39 -20.18 9.56 21.75
N GLN A 40 -21.34 9.60 21.08
CA GLN A 40 -21.93 8.42 20.46
C GLN A 40 -21.04 7.81 19.36
N LYS A 41 -20.48 8.66 18.49
CA LYS A 41 -19.53 8.24 17.45
C LYS A 41 -18.26 7.66 18.05
N LEU A 42 -17.76 8.25 19.14
CA LEU A 42 -16.61 7.70 19.87
C LEU A 42 -16.89 6.30 20.39
N ALA A 43 -18.03 6.11 21.06
CA ALA A 43 -18.40 4.80 21.59
C ALA A 43 -18.48 3.73 20.49
N TYR A 44 -18.95 4.10 19.29
CA TYR A 44 -18.95 3.18 18.15
C TYR A 44 -17.56 2.88 17.59
N THR A 45 -16.64 3.84 17.62
CA THR A 45 -15.28 3.69 17.12
C THR A 45 -14.41 2.90 18.09
N LEU A 46 -14.56 3.15 19.39
CA LEU A 46 -13.81 2.51 20.48
C LEU A 46 -14.45 1.20 20.97
N ARG A 47 -15.49 0.71 20.30
CA ARG A 47 -16.14 -0.54 20.70
C ARG A 47 -15.21 -1.75 20.53
N PRO A 48 -15.22 -2.71 21.48
CA PRO A 48 -14.52 -3.98 21.32
C PRO A 48 -15.00 -4.73 20.05
N GLY A 49 -14.11 -5.51 19.43
CA GLY A 49 -14.41 -6.21 18.17
C GLY A 49 -15.61 -7.16 18.25
N GLU A 50 -15.87 -7.71 19.42
CA GLU A 50 -16.95 -8.67 19.69
C GLU A 50 -18.32 -8.01 19.91
N THR A 51 -18.40 -6.67 19.87
CA THR A 51 -19.61 -5.92 20.22
C THR A 51 -20.28 -5.24 19.01
N ARG A 52 -21.61 -5.10 19.04
CA ARG A 52 -22.41 -4.52 17.94
C ARG A 52 -22.66 -3.03 18.20
N LYS A 53 -22.76 -2.21 17.13
CA LYS A 53 -23.04 -0.76 17.27
C LYS A 53 -24.29 -0.48 18.10
N LYS A 54 -25.33 -1.32 17.96
CA LYS A 54 -26.60 -1.19 18.70
C LYS A 54 -26.43 -1.28 20.23
N ASP A 55 -25.29 -1.79 20.70
CA ASP A 55 -25.03 -2.00 22.13
C ASP A 55 -24.56 -0.71 22.84
N PHE A 56 -24.27 0.38 22.11
CA PHE A 56 -23.71 1.61 22.68
C PHE A 56 -24.59 2.84 22.48
N LYS A 57 -25.91 2.70 22.31
CA LYS A 57 -26.80 3.84 22.01
C LYS A 57 -27.08 4.71 23.23
N LEU A 58 -26.83 6.01 23.09
CA LEU A 58 -27.14 7.09 24.02
C LEU A 58 -28.50 7.70 23.67
N TYR A 59 -29.37 7.86 24.67
CA TYR A 59 -30.66 8.52 24.54
C TYR A 59 -30.76 9.64 25.56
N ILE A 60 -31.36 10.77 25.20
CA ILE A 60 -31.69 11.82 26.15
C ILE A 60 -32.95 11.38 26.90
N LYS A 61 -32.87 11.28 28.23
CA LYS A 61 -33.98 10.84 29.07
C LYS A 61 -34.72 12.03 29.67
N ASP A 62 -33.97 13.01 30.16
CA ASP A 62 -34.49 14.21 30.80
C ASP A 62 -33.56 15.40 30.56
N TYR A 63 -34.12 16.61 30.54
CA TYR A 63 -33.38 17.85 30.32
C TYR A 63 -33.80 18.90 31.34
N THR A 64 -32.80 19.53 31.95
CA THR A 64 -32.94 20.69 32.83
C THR A 64 -31.98 21.79 32.39
N GLU A 65 -32.26 23.05 32.74
CA GLU A 65 -31.35 24.15 32.45
C GLU A 65 -29.95 23.85 33.04
N GLY A 66 -28.89 24.01 32.25
CA GLY A 66 -27.51 23.72 32.66
C GLY A 66 -27.08 22.24 32.69
N SER A 67 -27.99 21.27 32.55
CA SER A 67 -27.62 19.84 32.57
C SER A 67 -28.66 18.89 31.98
N ALA A 68 -28.22 17.80 31.36
CA ALA A 68 -29.10 16.77 30.84
C ALA A 68 -28.79 15.41 31.46
N LEU A 69 -29.86 14.66 31.74
CA LEU A 69 -29.78 13.25 32.11
C LEU A 69 -29.98 12.42 30.85
N THR A 70 -28.91 11.74 30.43
CA THR A 70 -28.93 10.81 29.30
C THR A 70 -28.94 9.37 29.79
N ASP A 71 -29.74 8.49 29.20
CA ASP A 71 -29.70 7.05 29.47
C ASP A 71 -28.97 6.33 28.32
N VAL A 72 -28.01 5.46 28.63
CA VAL A 72 -27.47 4.47 27.70
C VAL A 72 -28.29 3.21 27.83
N SER A 73 -28.88 2.72 26.73
CA SER A 73 -29.53 1.41 26.72
C SER A 73 -28.61 0.37 26.10
N PHE A 74 -28.37 -0.74 26.80
CA PHE A 74 -27.62 -1.87 26.26
C PHE A 74 -28.57 -2.96 25.75
N SER A 75 -28.20 -3.66 24.66
CA SER A 75 -29.12 -4.58 23.96
C SER A 75 -29.01 -6.05 24.37
N ASP A 76 -28.10 -6.40 25.30
CA ASP A 76 -27.79 -7.78 25.71
C ASP A 76 -27.42 -7.85 27.21
N ASN A 77 -27.76 -8.96 27.86
CA ASN A 77 -27.34 -9.36 29.19
C ASN A 77 -25.80 -9.41 29.40
N ILE A 78 -24.99 -9.66 28.36
CA ILE A 78 -23.51 -9.63 28.43
C ILE A 78 -22.99 -8.20 28.68
N SER A 79 -23.75 -7.19 28.26
CA SER A 79 -23.50 -5.77 28.57
C SER A 79 -23.79 -5.41 30.03
N ARG A 80 -24.42 -6.30 30.81
CA ARG A 80 -24.78 -6.08 32.23
C ARG A 80 -23.57 -6.04 33.14
N GLU A 81 -22.46 -6.66 32.74
CA GLU A 81 -21.21 -6.39 33.42
C GLU A 81 -20.74 -5.02 32.92
N HIS A 82 -20.73 -4.03 33.82
CA HIS A 82 -20.23 -2.65 33.71
C HIS A 82 -18.86 -2.47 33.00
N LYS A 83 -18.25 -3.55 32.51
CA LYS A 83 -17.02 -3.63 31.73
C LYS A 83 -17.04 -2.76 30.47
N ASN A 84 -18.05 -2.80 29.60
CA ASN A 84 -17.92 -2.10 28.30
C ASN A 84 -17.99 -0.56 28.40
N PHE A 85 -18.86 -0.03 29.27
CA PHE A 85 -18.88 1.41 29.57
C PHE A 85 -17.72 1.81 30.49
N GLY A 86 -17.36 0.96 31.44
CA GLY A 86 -16.15 1.13 32.26
C GLY A 86 -14.86 1.12 31.43
N ILE A 87 -14.79 0.35 30.34
CA ILE A 87 -13.69 0.34 29.37
C ILE A 87 -13.68 1.66 28.60
N LEU A 88 -14.83 2.14 28.10
CA LEU A 88 -14.91 3.44 27.42
C LEU A 88 -14.49 4.60 28.34
N LEU A 89 -14.97 4.61 29.58
CA LEU A 89 -14.63 5.62 30.58
C LEU A 89 -13.18 5.51 31.02
N LYS A 90 -12.68 4.31 31.35
CA LYS A 90 -11.27 4.08 31.69
C LYS A 90 -10.36 4.54 30.56
N ASN A 91 -10.75 4.26 29.31
CA ASN A 91 -9.97 4.64 28.15
C ASN A 91 -9.99 6.15 27.90
N THR A 92 -11.12 6.82 28.09
CA THR A 92 -11.21 8.28 27.99
C THR A 92 -10.49 8.96 29.16
N PHE A 93 -10.62 8.42 30.37
CA PHE A 93 -9.98 8.92 31.59
C PHE A 93 -8.46 8.83 31.50
N GLU A 94 -7.92 7.64 31.19
CA GLU A 94 -6.47 7.42 31.12
C GLU A 94 -5.81 8.31 30.05
N ILE A 95 -6.49 8.61 28.94
CA ILE A 95 -5.99 9.53 27.91
C ILE A 95 -6.00 11.00 28.40
N VAL A 96 -7.06 11.43 29.06
CA VAL A 96 -7.19 12.80 29.59
C VAL A 96 -6.27 13.04 30.80
N THR A 97 -5.96 11.99 31.56
CA THR A 97 -5.03 12.05 32.71
C THR A 97 -3.58 11.71 32.35
N SER A 98 -3.29 11.26 31.13
CA SER A 98 -1.93 10.89 30.71
C SER A 98 -0.98 12.09 30.77
N GLY A 99 0.15 11.89 31.44
CA GLY A 99 1.23 12.86 31.57
C GLY A 99 1.96 13.09 30.25
N THR A 100 2.09 12.03 29.43
CA THR A 100 2.94 12.03 28.22
C THR A 100 2.25 11.44 26.98
N GLU A 101 2.80 11.74 25.79
CA GLU A 101 2.36 11.12 24.51
C GLU A 101 2.55 9.59 24.53
N LYS A 102 3.61 9.12 25.18
CA LYS A 102 3.97 7.71 25.27
C LYS A 102 2.93 6.90 26.06
N GLU A 103 2.41 7.46 27.16
CA GLU A 103 1.36 6.82 27.96
C GLU A 103 0.06 6.65 27.16
N ILE A 104 -0.31 7.66 26.35
CA ILE A 104 -1.48 7.58 25.46
C ILE A 104 -1.27 6.50 24.39
N GLU A 105 -0.08 6.44 23.78
CA GLU A 105 0.27 5.43 22.77
C GLU A 105 0.24 4.01 23.35
N GLU A 106 0.92 3.78 24.48
CA GLU A 106 0.95 2.49 25.18
C GLU A 106 -0.47 2.03 25.54
N HIS A 107 -1.31 2.95 26.00
CA HIS A 107 -2.70 2.65 26.35
C HIS A 107 -3.55 2.25 25.13
N LEU A 108 -3.42 3.00 24.04
CA LEU A 108 -4.14 2.71 22.80
C LEU A 108 -3.72 1.37 22.20
N LEU A 109 -2.41 1.09 22.17
CA LEU A 109 -1.89 -0.17 21.64
C LEU A 109 -2.29 -1.36 22.49
N LYS A 110 -2.22 -1.23 23.82
CA LYS A 110 -2.62 -2.29 24.76
C LYS A 110 -4.08 -2.71 24.62
N ASN A 111 -4.99 -1.76 24.39
CA ASN A 111 -6.43 -2.03 24.41
C ASN A 111 -7.02 -2.28 23.01
N TYR A 112 -6.42 -1.75 21.94
CA TYR A 112 -7.01 -1.79 20.60
C TYR A 112 -6.09 -2.37 19.52
N GLY A 113 -4.80 -2.54 19.81
CA GLY A 113 -3.80 -3.01 18.87
C GLY A 113 -3.48 -2.01 17.74
N HIS A 114 -2.46 -2.35 16.95
CA HIS A 114 -1.93 -1.47 15.89
C HIS A 114 -2.95 -1.19 14.78
N GLY A 115 -3.80 -2.16 14.43
CA GLY A 115 -4.76 -2.04 13.31
C GLY A 115 -5.89 -1.01 13.51
N LYS A 116 -6.21 -0.65 14.76
CA LYS A 116 -7.25 0.36 15.08
C LYS A 116 -6.69 1.68 15.58
N TYR A 117 -5.37 1.75 15.81
CA TYR A 117 -4.70 2.89 16.41
C TYR A 117 -4.98 4.22 15.70
N LYS A 118 -4.90 4.23 14.35
CA LYS A 118 -5.22 5.41 13.54
C LYS A 118 -6.63 5.93 13.77
N GLN A 119 -7.61 5.02 13.71
CA GLN A 119 -9.02 5.36 13.86
C GLN A 119 -9.32 5.84 15.28
N CYS A 120 -8.66 5.26 16.29
CA CYS A 120 -8.74 5.71 17.67
C CYS A 120 -8.16 7.12 17.83
N LEU A 121 -6.97 7.41 17.28
CA LEU A 121 -6.36 8.76 17.34
C LEU A 121 -7.23 9.81 16.66
N GLU A 122 -7.77 9.53 15.46
CA GLU A 122 -8.66 10.44 14.73
C GLU A 122 -9.97 10.71 15.50
N ALA A 123 -10.48 9.71 16.23
CA ALA A 123 -11.68 9.89 17.05
C ALA A 123 -11.39 10.72 18.32
N LEU A 124 -10.22 10.55 18.93
CA LEU A 124 -9.80 11.30 20.11
C LEU A 124 -9.52 12.77 19.81
N GLU A 125 -8.88 13.05 18.67
CA GLU A 125 -8.61 14.42 18.22
C GLU A 125 -9.91 15.20 18.05
N LYS A 126 -10.92 14.62 17.38
CA LYS A 126 -12.25 15.23 17.20
C LYS A 126 -12.96 15.57 18.51
N ILE A 127 -12.63 14.89 19.61
CA ILE A 127 -13.16 15.22 20.95
C ILE A 127 -12.36 16.35 21.56
N CYS A 128 -11.05 16.31 21.40
CA CYS A 128 -10.15 17.32 21.93
C CYS A 128 -10.29 18.67 21.19
N GLU A 129 -10.77 18.66 19.94
CA GLU A 129 -11.08 19.84 19.11
C GLU A 129 -12.38 20.56 19.51
N ILE A 130 -13.17 20.00 20.43
CA ILE A 130 -14.41 20.65 20.89
C ILE A 130 -14.04 21.71 21.93
N ASP A 131 -14.10 22.98 21.51
CA ASP A 131 -13.88 24.13 22.39
C ASP A 131 -14.88 24.14 23.56
N ASP A 132 -14.39 24.51 24.76
CA ASP A 132 -15.18 24.71 25.98
C ASP A 132 -16.07 23.53 26.42
N LEU A 133 -15.66 22.31 26.09
CA LEU A 133 -16.35 21.09 26.49
C LEU A 133 -15.95 20.64 27.91
N ASN A 134 -16.42 21.31 28.95
CA ASN A 134 -16.39 20.76 30.31
C ASN A 134 -17.49 19.71 30.48
N VAL A 135 -17.34 18.54 29.87
CA VAL A 135 -18.28 17.42 30.04
C VAL A 135 -17.89 16.67 31.31
N GLU A 136 -18.78 16.72 32.29
CA GLU A 136 -18.75 15.93 33.53
C GLU A 136 -19.63 14.69 33.32
N MET A 137 -19.04 13.49 33.22
CA MET A 137 -19.78 12.21 33.07
C MET A 137 -19.77 11.41 34.36
N ALA A 138 -20.94 10.93 34.78
CA ALA A 138 -21.07 10.07 35.95
C ALA A 138 -22.03 8.91 35.68
N VAL A 139 -21.75 7.75 36.29
CA VAL A 139 -22.59 6.55 36.23
C VAL A 139 -23.55 6.55 37.41
N LYS A 140 -24.83 6.35 37.12
CA LYS A 140 -25.85 6.18 38.14
C LYS A 140 -26.44 4.77 38.07
N ASP A 141 -26.10 3.93 39.04
CA ASP A 141 -26.52 2.51 39.11
C ASP A 141 -27.96 2.33 39.64
N SER A 142 -28.56 3.37 40.21
CA SER A 142 -29.97 3.36 40.64
C SER A 142 -30.57 4.77 40.63
N SER A 143 -31.87 4.88 40.40
CA SER A 143 -32.58 6.18 40.32
C SER A 143 -32.39 7.07 41.56
N ASN A 144 -32.02 6.51 42.71
CA ASN A 144 -31.93 7.22 43.99
C ASN A 144 -30.49 7.57 44.41
N MET A 145 -29.47 7.19 43.63
CA MET A 145 -28.08 7.53 43.92
C MET A 145 -27.82 9.04 43.74
N GLN A 146 -27.26 9.67 44.77
CA GLN A 146 -26.77 11.06 44.72
C GLN A 146 -25.31 11.06 44.28
N LEU A 147 -24.97 11.89 43.29
CA LEU A 147 -23.63 12.03 42.75
C LEU A 147 -22.89 13.18 43.46
N SER A 148 -21.71 12.89 43.97
CA SER A 148 -20.75 13.85 44.50
C SER A 148 -19.89 14.42 43.38
N LYS A 149 -19.19 15.53 43.64
CA LYS A 149 -18.26 16.16 42.69
C LYS A 149 -17.15 15.22 42.19
N ASN A 150 -16.79 14.21 42.97
CA ASN A 150 -15.74 13.24 42.63
C ASN A 150 -16.24 12.11 41.74
N ASP A 151 -17.56 11.95 41.59
CA ASP A 151 -18.16 10.91 40.74
C ASP A 151 -18.20 11.31 39.27
N TYR A 152 -17.85 12.57 38.97
CA TYR A 152 -17.83 13.13 37.63
C TYR A 152 -16.44 13.07 37.01
N ILE A 153 -16.36 12.44 35.84
CA ILE A 153 -15.18 12.49 34.98
C ILE A 153 -15.24 13.78 34.18
N ARG A 154 -14.25 14.64 34.39
CA ARG A 154 -14.11 15.91 33.67
C ARG A 154 -13.17 15.75 32.47
N ILE A 155 -13.70 15.94 31.27
CA ILE A 155 -12.87 15.98 30.05
C ILE A 155 -12.30 17.41 29.93
N ASN A 156 -10.98 17.58 30.07
CA ASN A 156 -10.29 18.85 29.83
C ASN A 156 -9.46 18.72 28.54
N THR A 157 -9.99 19.27 27.45
CA THR A 157 -9.59 18.95 26.07
C THR A 157 -8.28 19.61 25.62
N ASN A 158 -7.88 20.76 26.19
CA ASN A 158 -6.80 21.59 25.62
C ASN A 158 -5.38 20.98 25.74
N ASN A 159 -5.04 20.37 26.89
CA ASN A 159 -3.71 19.76 27.07
C ASN A 159 -3.60 18.39 26.38
N ALA A 160 -4.72 17.64 26.32
CA ALA A 160 -4.80 16.37 25.62
C ALA A 160 -4.73 16.55 24.09
N LEU A 161 -5.36 17.61 23.54
CA LEU A 161 -5.34 17.92 22.12
C LEU A 161 -3.91 18.01 21.58
N THR A 162 -3.06 18.79 22.23
CA THR A 162 -1.67 19.00 21.77
C THR A 162 -0.89 17.68 21.69
N LYS A 163 -1.10 16.77 22.64
CA LYS A 163 -0.43 15.46 22.69
C LYS A 163 -0.98 14.51 21.62
N VAL A 164 -2.31 14.46 21.46
CA VAL A 164 -2.98 13.62 20.45
C VAL A 164 -2.63 14.09 19.03
N SER A 165 -2.60 15.41 18.77
CA SER A 165 -2.19 15.98 17.49
C SER A 165 -0.71 15.68 17.18
N LYS A 166 0.19 15.75 18.18
CA LYS A 166 1.59 15.33 18.03
C LYS A 166 1.71 13.83 17.70
N LEU A 167 0.99 12.96 18.41
CA LEU A 167 0.94 11.53 18.12
C LEU A 167 0.44 11.24 16.70
N LYS A 168 -0.61 11.93 16.24
CA LYS A 168 -1.12 11.80 14.86
C LYS A 168 -0.09 12.23 13.83
N SER A 169 0.58 13.36 14.04
CA SER A 169 1.64 13.84 13.14
C SER A 169 2.83 12.87 13.06
N GLY A 170 3.14 12.20 14.17
CA GLY A 170 4.14 11.13 14.23
C GLY A 170 3.66 9.86 13.53
N TYR A 171 2.41 9.47 13.73
CA TYR A 171 1.84 8.20 13.28
C TYR A 171 1.45 8.18 11.78
N GLN A 172 1.04 9.31 11.18
CA GLN A 172 0.76 9.37 9.73
C GLN A 172 1.95 8.90 8.87
N ASN A 173 3.15 8.89 9.44
CA ASN A 173 4.40 8.57 8.76
C ASN A 173 4.95 7.20 9.15
N ILE A 174 4.32 6.51 10.11
CA ILE A 174 4.71 5.19 10.56
C ILE A 174 3.87 4.15 9.84
N VAL A 175 4.55 3.28 9.09
CA VAL A 175 3.91 2.24 8.28
C VAL A 175 4.53 0.89 8.62
N GLU A 176 3.68 -0.12 8.74
CA GLU A 176 4.06 -1.53 8.87
C GLU A 176 3.74 -2.24 7.56
N LEU A 177 4.60 -2.03 6.55
CA LEU A 177 4.51 -2.68 5.24
C LEU A 177 5.91 -3.21 4.89
N PRO A 178 5.99 -4.28 4.09
CA PRO A 178 7.28 -4.72 3.57
C PRO A 178 7.93 -3.63 2.72
N LEU A 179 9.24 -3.46 2.89
CA LEU A 179 10.08 -2.66 2.01
C LEU A 179 10.99 -3.56 1.20
N HIS A 180 10.93 -3.43 -0.12
CA HIS A 180 11.85 -4.06 -1.04
C HIS A 180 13.05 -3.14 -1.28
N GLY A 181 14.27 -3.67 -1.14
CA GLY A 181 15.49 -2.91 -1.41
C GLY A 181 16.75 -3.76 -1.34
N ILE A 182 17.90 -3.11 -1.42
CA ILE A 182 19.22 -3.74 -1.33
C ILE A 182 19.91 -3.22 -0.07
N ILE A 183 20.35 -4.12 0.80
CA ILE A 183 21.17 -3.76 1.95
C ILE A 183 22.56 -3.44 1.42
N TYR A 184 23.06 -2.23 1.65
CA TYR A 184 24.34 -1.79 1.09
C TYR A 184 25.38 -1.42 2.15
N GLU A 185 25.00 -1.43 3.42
CA GLU A 185 25.87 -1.10 4.54
C GLU A 185 25.32 -1.77 5.80
N LEU A 186 26.20 -2.43 6.56
CA LEU A 186 25.88 -3.04 7.84
C LEU A 186 26.98 -2.69 8.85
N ASP A 187 26.57 -2.11 9.97
CA ASP A 187 27.42 -1.82 11.12
C ASP A 187 26.97 -2.69 12.28
N ILE A 188 27.73 -3.77 12.50
CA ILE A 188 27.43 -4.78 13.52
C ILE A 188 27.60 -4.21 14.93
N GLU A 189 28.60 -3.34 15.14
CA GLU A 189 28.91 -2.75 16.44
C GLU A 189 27.76 -1.84 16.91
N ASN A 190 27.31 -0.95 16.01
CA ASN A 190 26.23 -0.01 16.29
C ASN A 190 24.83 -0.57 15.99
N LYS A 191 24.74 -1.85 15.58
CA LYS A 191 23.50 -2.54 15.20
C LYS A 191 22.64 -1.73 14.24
N SER A 192 23.28 -1.19 13.22
CA SER A 192 22.63 -0.33 12.25
C SER A 192 22.92 -0.81 10.83
N PHE A 193 22.01 -0.53 9.92
CA PHE A 193 22.17 -0.90 8.52
C PHE A 193 21.59 0.19 7.61
N ARG A 194 21.92 0.12 6.33
CA ARG A 194 21.33 0.96 5.30
C ARG A 194 20.68 0.12 4.22
N LEU A 195 19.44 0.48 3.90
CA LEU A 195 18.66 -0.12 2.83
C LEU A 195 18.48 0.89 1.71
N LYS A 196 18.79 0.52 0.47
CA LYS A 196 18.46 1.31 -0.71
C LYS A 196 17.22 0.73 -1.38
N THR A 197 16.17 1.53 -1.47
CA THR A 197 14.96 1.23 -2.25
C THR A 197 14.99 2.01 -3.56
N ILE A 198 14.04 1.75 -4.47
CA ILE A 198 13.88 2.54 -5.70
C ILE A 198 13.62 4.02 -5.40
N GLU A 199 12.86 4.32 -4.34
CA GLU A 199 12.43 5.69 -4.02
C GLU A 199 13.44 6.45 -3.15
N SER A 200 14.12 5.74 -2.25
CA SER A 200 14.95 6.39 -1.23
C SER A 200 15.91 5.44 -0.51
N LYS A 201 16.84 6.03 0.26
CA LYS A 201 17.73 5.32 1.18
C LYS A 201 17.19 5.42 2.60
N PHE A 202 17.08 4.28 3.28
CA PHE A 202 16.63 4.19 4.66
C PHE A 202 17.80 3.87 5.60
N LYS A 203 17.76 4.43 6.82
CA LYS A 203 18.62 4.01 7.93
C LYS A 203 17.82 3.10 8.85
N GLY A 204 18.33 1.91 9.15
CA GLY A 204 17.72 1.01 10.12
C GLY A 204 18.58 0.76 11.34
N THR A 205 17.93 0.45 12.45
CA THR A 205 18.54 -0.17 13.62
C THR A 205 17.84 -1.48 13.91
N TYR A 206 18.56 -2.48 14.39
CA TYR A 206 17.99 -3.77 14.75
C TYR A 206 18.24 -4.12 16.21
N GLN A 207 17.29 -4.80 16.83
CA GLN A 207 17.41 -5.27 18.20
C GLN A 207 18.40 -6.44 18.29
N ASN A 208 18.85 -6.77 19.50
CA ASN A 208 19.81 -7.83 19.79
C ASN A 208 19.23 -9.25 19.63
N ASN A 209 18.49 -9.48 18.55
CA ASN A 209 18.07 -10.81 18.13
C ASN A 209 19.17 -11.35 17.21
N LEU A 210 19.91 -12.36 17.70
CA LEU A 210 21.03 -12.99 16.98
C LEU A 210 20.64 -13.42 15.55
N LYS A 211 19.37 -13.76 15.31
CA LYS A 211 18.86 -14.14 13.99
C LYS A 211 18.78 -12.98 12.99
N ILE A 212 18.40 -11.78 13.43
CA ILE A 212 18.24 -10.63 12.50
C ILE A 212 19.61 -10.10 12.09
N GLY A 213 20.57 -10.04 13.03
CA GLY A 213 21.94 -9.63 12.72
C GLY A 213 22.63 -10.56 11.72
N SER A 214 22.47 -11.88 11.86
CA SER A 214 23.02 -12.84 10.90
C SER A 214 22.35 -12.71 9.54
N LEU A 215 21.02 -12.63 9.47
CA LEU A 215 20.29 -12.47 8.20
C LEU A 215 20.67 -11.18 7.47
N LEU A 216 20.84 -10.05 8.18
CA LEU A 216 21.29 -8.80 7.57
C LEU A 216 22.68 -8.93 6.93
N ASN A 217 23.57 -9.72 7.56
CA ASN A 217 24.90 -9.97 7.06
C ASN A 217 24.88 -10.91 5.85
N ASP A 218 24.08 -11.99 5.93
CA ASP A 218 23.92 -12.97 4.85
C ASP A 218 23.30 -12.35 3.59
N TYR A 219 22.47 -11.31 3.77
CA TYR A 219 21.84 -10.58 2.67
C TYR A 219 22.51 -9.25 2.32
N LEU A 220 23.73 -8.99 2.80
CA LEU A 220 24.47 -7.80 2.39
C LEU A 220 24.70 -7.82 0.88
N GLU A 221 24.37 -6.72 0.20
CA GLU A 221 24.35 -6.58 -1.27
C GLU A 221 23.31 -7.45 -2.00
N HIS A 222 22.41 -8.13 -1.28
CA HIS A 222 21.33 -8.90 -1.89
C HIS A 222 20.00 -8.12 -1.88
N PRO A 223 19.10 -8.38 -2.85
CA PRO A 223 17.75 -7.85 -2.82
C PRO A 223 16.95 -8.52 -1.69
N VAL A 224 16.37 -7.70 -0.81
CA VAL A 224 15.62 -8.14 0.37
C VAL A 224 14.26 -7.50 0.46
N GLU A 225 13.36 -8.20 1.16
CA GLU A 225 12.09 -7.71 1.66
C GLU A 225 12.21 -7.60 3.18
N ILE A 226 12.05 -6.39 3.72
CA ILE A 226 12.12 -6.12 5.15
C ILE A 226 10.72 -5.79 5.67
N TYR A 227 10.21 -6.63 6.55
CA TYR A 227 8.99 -6.37 7.32
C TYR A 227 9.37 -5.58 8.58
N ALA A 228 8.92 -4.34 8.66
CA ALA A 228 9.37 -3.42 9.69
C ALA A 228 8.40 -2.28 10.01
N LYS A 229 8.59 -1.67 11.18
CA LYS A 229 8.00 -0.37 11.54
C LYS A 229 8.86 0.75 10.96
N ILE A 230 8.34 1.49 9.99
CA ILE A 230 9.10 2.45 9.21
C ILE A 230 8.56 3.86 9.38
N ASN A 231 9.43 4.82 9.69
CA ASN A 231 9.13 6.24 9.55
C ASN A 231 9.51 6.72 8.14
N ARG A 232 8.53 6.86 7.24
CA ARG A 232 8.77 7.21 5.82
C ARG A 232 9.39 8.59 5.63
N ASN A 233 8.94 9.61 6.38
CA ASN A 233 9.46 10.98 6.24
C ASN A 233 10.92 11.09 6.72
N LYS A 234 11.24 10.45 7.84
CA LYS A 234 12.62 10.43 8.35
C LYS A 234 13.49 9.39 7.64
N ARG A 235 12.90 8.57 6.76
CA ARG A 235 13.55 7.44 6.07
C ARG A 235 14.29 6.54 7.06
N ASN A 236 13.61 6.22 8.17
CA ASN A 236 14.17 5.39 9.22
C ASN A 236 13.35 4.12 9.42
N ILE A 237 14.04 2.99 9.50
CA ILE A 237 13.49 1.71 9.91
C ILE A 237 13.69 1.61 11.43
N LEU A 238 12.59 1.72 12.16
CA LEU A 238 12.59 1.82 13.63
C LEU A 238 12.74 0.44 14.28
N GLU A 239 12.10 -0.57 13.70
CA GLU A 239 12.09 -1.93 14.21
C GLU A 239 11.92 -2.92 13.07
N VAL A 240 12.71 -3.99 13.05
CA VAL A 240 12.67 -5.06 12.05
C VAL A 240 12.05 -6.31 12.67
N TYR A 241 11.03 -6.84 12.02
CA TYR A 241 10.34 -8.07 12.41
C TYR A 241 10.88 -9.28 11.66
N GLU A 242 11.11 -9.13 10.36
CA GLU A 242 11.52 -10.21 9.47
C GLU A 242 12.28 -9.67 8.26
N ILE A 243 13.20 -10.48 7.74
CA ILE A 243 13.96 -10.20 6.52
C ILE A 243 13.96 -11.47 5.67
N LYS A 244 13.66 -11.32 4.38
CA LYS A 244 13.66 -12.39 3.38
C LYS A 244 14.34 -11.91 2.11
N GLU A 245 14.75 -12.84 1.26
CA GLU A 245 15.13 -12.54 -0.12
C GLU A 245 13.92 -11.97 -0.89
N SER A 246 14.14 -10.99 -1.75
CA SER A 246 13.07 -10.29 -2.47
C SER A 246 13.15 -10.48 -3.98
N ASN A 247 12.01 -10.86 -4.55
CA ASN A 247 11.78 -10.84 -6.00
C ASN A 247 11.17 -9.51 -6.48
N GLY A 248 10.87 -8.57 -5.58
CA GLY A 248 10.22 -7.29 -5.88
C GLY A 248 11.16 -6.09 -6.04
N VAL A 249 12.48 -6.30 -6.11
CA VAL A 249 13.44 -5.21 -6.35
C VAL A 249 13.70 -5.09 -7.85
N PRO A 250 13.32 -3.99 -8.52
CA PRO A 250 13.55 -3.85 -9.96
C PRO A 250 14.99 -3.40 -10.27
N LEU A 251 15.50 -3.73 -11.46
CA LEU A 251 16.83 -3.33 -11.95
C LEU A 251 17.07 -1.81 -11.90
N SER A 252 16.03 -1.01 -12.08
CA SER A 252 16.04 0.46 -11.98
C SER A 252 16.45 0.97 -10.60
N SER A 253 16.40 0.13 -9.56
CA SER A 253 16.94 0.44 -8.23
C SER A 253 18.47 0.57 -8.22
N LEU A 254 19.15 -0.04 -9.21
CA LEU A 254 20.61 -0.03 -9.31
C LEU A 254 21.13 1.33 -9.77
N GLY A 255 20.39 2.07 -10.59
CA GLY A 255 20.79 3.40 -11.00
C GLY A 255 20.00 3.95 -12.18
N LYS A 256 20.54 4.97 -12.83
CA LYS A 256 19.93 5.55 -14.03
C LYS A 256 20.23 4.66 -15.24
N MET A 257 19.18 4.26 -15.94
CA MET A 257 19.30 3.59 -17.25
C MET A 257 19.93 4.53 -18.28
N ALA A 258 20.85 4.00 -19.07
CA ALA A 258 21.38 4.67 -20.25
C ALA A 258 21.32 3.72 -21.45
N PHE A 259 21.34 4.32 -22.64
CA PHE A 259 21.28 3.62 -23.90
C PHE A 259 22.17 4.35 -24.89
N LYS A 260 22.72 3.61 -25.86
CA LYS A 260 23.35 4.24 -27.03
C LYS A 260 22.32 5.12 -27.76
N LYS A 261 22.80 6.19 -28.40
CA LYS A 261 21.94 7.17 -29.08
C LYS A 261 20.99 6.51 -30.08
N GLU A 262 21.49 5.57 -30.87
CA GLU A 262 20.70 4.83 -31.87
C GLU A 262 19.58 4.02 -31.21
N ILE A 263 19.90 3.23 -30.18
CA ILE A 263 18.92 2.46 -29.39
C ILE A 263 17.85 3.39 -28.80
N SER A 264 18.26 4.52 -28.22
CA SER A 264 17.33 5.51 -27.66
C SER A 264 16.36 6.06 -28.70
N LEU A 265 16.86 6.36 -29.90
CA LEU A 265 16.04 6.86 -31.00
C LEU A 265 15.04 5.80 -31.47
N THR A 266 15.49 4.55 -31.65
CA THR A 266 14.63 3.44 -32.06
C THR A 266 13.56 3.13 -31.01
N MET A 267 13.91 3.12 -29.72
CA MET A 267 12.94 2.97 -28.62
C MET A 267 11.90 4.09 -28.61
N ASN A 268 12.31 5.34 -28.85
CA ASN A 268 11.37 6.46 -28.90
C ASN A 268 10.41 6.34 -30.09
N ARG A 269 10.90 5.90 -31.26
CA ARG A 269 10.04 5.58 -32.41
C ARG A 269 9.04 4.49 -32.06
N PHE A 270 9.51 3.35 -31.54
CA PHE A 270 8.66 2.25 -31.08
C PHE A 270 7.54 2.74 -30.13
N LYS A 271 7.88 3.50 -29.08
CA LYS A 271 6.88 4.01 -28.13
C LYS A 271 5.90 4.99 -28.77
N THR A 272 6.38 5.84 -29.68
CA THR A 272 5.55 6.83 -30.37
C THR A 272 4.55 6.16 -31.30
N SER A 273 5.02 5.23 -32.14
CA SER A 273 4.17 4.48 -33.06
C SER A 273 3.21 3.56 -32.31
N LEU A 274 3.64 2.93 -31.20
CA LEU A 274 2.76 2.15 -30.32
C LEU A 274 1.65 3.01 -29.72
N ASN A 275 1.96 4.19 -29.21
CA ASN A 275 0.92 5.10 -28.73
C ASN A 275 -0.03 5.51 -29.85
N ALA A 276 0.47 5.75 -31.06
CA ALA A 276 -0.38 6.08 -32.22
C ALA A 276 -1.35 4.94 -32.56
N VAL A 277 -0.91 3.68 -32.51
CA VAL A 277 -1.77 2.48 -32.67
C VAL A 277 -2.80 2.38 -31.54
N LEU A 278 -2.39 2.65 -30.29
CA LEU A 278 -3.24 2.51 -29.10
C LEU A 278 -4.29 3.61 -28.92
N GLU A 279 -3.96 4.84 -29.31
CA GLU A 279 -4.73 6.07 -29.05
C GLU A 279 -5.51 6.53 -30.29
N ASN A 280 -6.10 5.59 -31.04
CA ASN A 280 -6.78 5.71 -32.35
C ASN A 280 -7.60 7.00 -32.66
N GLU A 281 -7.85 7.93 -31.73
CA GLU A 281 -8.63 9.15 -31.94
C GLU A 281 -8.11 10.47 -31.31
N ASN A 282 -6.88 10.63 -30.78
CA ASN A 282 -6.48 11.95 -30.24
C ASN A 282 -5.07 12.49 -30.61
N LYS A 283 -5.11 13.54 -31.44
CA LYS A 283 -4.17 14.67 -31.66
C LYS A 283 -2.74 14.41 -32.17
N ILE A 284 -2.09 13.28 -31.91
CA ILE A 284 -0.74 12.98 -32.46
C ILE A 284 -0.81 12.16 -33.76
N THR A 285 -1.89 11.39 -33.93
CA THR A 285 -2.16 10.45 -35.03
C THR A 285 -2.24 11.07 -36.43
N ARG A 286 -2.18 12.39 -36.59
CA ARG A 286 -2.21 13.05 -37.93
C ARG A 286 -0.87 13.05 -38.69
N TYR A 287 0.23 12.63 -38.07
CA TYR A 287 1.58 12.79 -38.65
C TYR A 287 2.32 11.49 -38.95
N ILE A 288 1.73 10.32 -38.67
CA ILE A 288 2.33 9.02 -39.00
C ILE A 288 1.44 8.36 -40.04
N GLU A 289 1.93 8.26 -41.28
CA GLU A 289 1.12 7.80 -42.42
C GLU A 289 0.81 6.29 -42.36
N ASN A 290 1.61 5.47 -41.64
CA ASN A 290 1.33 4.04 -41.38
C ASN A 290 1.90 3.61 -40.00
N PRO A 291 1.14 3.77 -38.90
CA PRO A 291 1.67 3.57 -37.55
C PRO A 291 1.99 2.11 -37.21
N THR A 292 1.33 1.14 -37.85
CA THR A 292 1.59 -0.29 -37.64
C THR A 292 2.86 -0.75 -38.34
N GLU A 293 3.10 -0.35 -39.59
CA GLU A 293 4.36 -0.60 -40.30
C GLU A 293 5.57 0.02 -39.57
N GLU A 294 5.45 1.27 -39.13
CA GLU A 294 6.53 1.94 -38.41
C GLU A 294 6.81 1.27 -37.05
N LEU A 295 5.76 0.80 -36.36
CA LEU A 295 5.87 0.08 -35.10
C LEU A 295 6.60 -1.26 -35.26
N THR A 296 6.22 -2.06 -36.27
CA THR A 296 6.88 -3.33 -36.60
C THR A 296 8.34 -3.09 -36.98
N ALA A 297 8.61 -2.12 -37.86
CA ALA A 297 9.99 -1.78 -38.24
C ALA A 297 10.83 -1.31 -37.04
N ALA A 298 10.22 -0.56 -36.11
CA ALA A 298 10.92 -0.06 -34.92
C ALA A 298 11.29 -1.19 -33.95
N ILE A 299 10.39 -2.15 -33.69
CA ILE A 299 10.71 -3.26 -32.78
C ILE A 299 11.75 -4.21 -33.36
N GLU A 300 11.66 -4.55 -34.66
CA GLU A 300 12.67 -5.38 -35.32
C GLU A 300 14.04 -4.69 -35.38
N ASN A 301 14.06 -3.38 -35.63
CA ASN A 301 15.31 -2.61 -35.61
C ASN A 301 15.92 -2.60 -34.21
N LEU A 302 15.08 -2.49 -33.17
CA LEU A 302 15.54 -2.57 -31.79
C LEU A 302 16.19 -3.94 -31.51
N GLU A 303 15.55 -5.04 -31.93
CA GLU A 303 16.08 -6.39 -31.82
C GLU A 303 17.44 -6.55 -32.52
N LYS A 304 17.54 -6.13 -33.78
CA LYS A 304 18.77 -6.22 -34.59
C LYS A 304 19.92 -5.35 -34.03
N SER A 305 19.57 -4.24 -33.36
CA SER A 305 20.53 -3.26 -32.84
C SER A 305 21.08 -3.60 -31.47
N LEU A 306 20.34 -4.37 -30.67
CA LEU A 306 20.74 -4.72 -29.32
C LEU A 306 21.86 -5.77 -29.34
N LYS A 307 22.95 -5.45 -28.64
CA LYS A 307 24.09 -6.35 -28.48
C LYS A 307 24.49 -6.33 -27.01
N PHE A 308 24.23 -7.44 -26.33
CA PHE A 308 24.52 -7.61 -24.92
C PHE A 308 25.92 -8.16 -24.71
N GLY A 309 26.67 -7.59 -23.77
CA GLY A 309 27.98 -8.10 -23.38
C GLY A 309 27.88 -9.10 -22.24
N HIS A 310 27.16 -8.73 -21.17
CA HIS A 310 26.94 -9.58 -20.00
C HIS A 310 25.56 -10.24 -20.05
N LYS A 311 25.49 -11.54 -19.68
CA LYS A 311 24.25 -12.34 -19.73
C LYS A 311 23.56 -12.28 -21.09
N SER A 312 24.36 -12.40 -22.14
CA SER A 312 23.92 -12.14 -23.52
C SER A 312 22.84 -13.12 -23.96
N GLU A 313 22.99 -14.40 -23.64
CA GLU A 313 22.01 -15.43 -23.99
C GLU A 313 20.67 -15.17 -23.31
N GLU A 314 20.64 -14.98 -21.99
CA GLU A 314 19.40 -14.81 -21.24
C GLU A 314 18.66 -13.52 -21.64
N ARG A 315 19.41 -12.42 -21.84
CA ARG A 315 18.84 -11.12 -22.23
C ARG A 315 18.36 -11.12 -23.68
N THR A 316 19.07 -11.79 -24.59
CA THR A 316 18.65 -11.93 -25.99
C THR A 316 17.39 -12.79 -26.07
N ALA A 317 17.36 -13.92 -25.36
CA ALA A 317 16.21 -14.82 -25.37
C ALA A 317 14.93 -14.15 -24.85
N ILE A 318 14.97 -13.48 -23.70
CA ILE A 318 13.77 -12.84 -23.15
C ILE A 318 13.28 -11.67 -24.01
N PHE A 319 14.20 -10.92 -24.62
CA PHE A 319 13.84 -9.84 -25.54
C PHE A 319 13.24 -10.39 -26.83
N GLY A 320 13.88 -11.40 -27.44
CA GLY A 320 13.37 -12.08 -28.64
C GLY A 320 11.97 -12.65 -28.43
N ASN A 321 11.75 -13.39 -27.33
CA ASN A 321 10.42 -13.91 -27.00
C ASN A 321 9.36 -12.79 -26.92
N TYR A 322 9.71 -11.65 -26.32
CA TYR A 322 8.80 -10.50 -26.27
C TYR A 322 8.50 -9.95 -27.67
N VAL A 323 9.53 -9.82 -28.52
CA VAL A 323 9.37 -9.36 -29.91
C VAL A 323 8.46 -10.31 -30.68
N ASP A 324 8.70 -11.61 -30.61
CA ASP A 324 7.88 -12.63 -31.27
C ASP A 324 6.41 -12.52 -30.87
N LEU A 325 6.13 -12.50 -29.56
CA LEU A 325 4.75 -12.37 -29.07
C LEU A 325 4.11 -11.05 -29.51
N PHE A 326 4.88 -9.96 -29.48
CA PHE A 326 4.40 -8.65 -29.93
C PHE A 326 4.05 -8.66 -31.42
N LEU A 327 4.90 -9.24 -32.27
CA LEU A 327 4.68 -9.36 -33.70
C LEU A 327 3.47 -10.24 -34.02
N LEU A 328 3.30 -11.36 -33.30
CA LEU A 328 2.12 -12.22 -33.46
C LEU A 328 0.81 -11.47 -33.20
N PHE A 329 0.77 -10.60 -32.18
CA PHE A 329 -0.40 -9.77 -31.92
C PHE A 329 -0.55 -8.63 -32.94
N MET A 330 0.55 -8.09 -33.46
CA MET A 330 0.52 -7.07 -34.52
C MET A 330 -0.03 -7.62 -35.84
N ASP A 331 0.32 -8.86 -36.21
CA ASP A 331 -0.18 -9.50 -37.42
C ASP A 331 -1.72 -9.62 -37.40
N LYS A 332 -2.28 -10.02 -36.26
CA LYS A 332 -3.74 -10.11 -36.08
C LYS A 332 -4.42 -8.77 -35.78
N TYR A 333 -3.66 -7.76 -35.34
CA TYR A 333 -4.20 -6.45 -35.05
C TYR A 333 -4.84 -5.79 -36.29
N GLU A 334 -4.26 -5.97 -37.48
CA GLU A 334 -4.84 -5.42 -38.71
C GLU A 334 -6.23 -6.00 -39.01
N GLU A 335 -6.49 -7.25 -38.63
CA GLU A 335 -7.77 -7.94 -38.83
C GLU A 335 -8.80 -7.57 -37.76
N ASN A 336 -8.39 -7.53 -36.48
CA ASN A 336 -9.31 -7.45 -35.35
C ASN A 336 -9.38 -6.06 -34.67
N LYS A 337 -8.43 -5.17 -34.97
CA LYS A 337 -8.25 -3.84 -34.39
C LYS A 337 -8.31 -3.80 -32.85
N ASN A 338 -7.97 -4.92 -32.19
CA ASN A 338 -7.99 -5.04 -30.74
C ASN A 338 -6.66 -4.61 -30.13
N ASN A 339 -6.67 -3.44 -29.52
CA ASN A 339 -5.50 -2.85 -28.87
C ASN A 339 -5.18 -3.42 -27.48
N SER A 340 -6.01 -4.29 -26.90
CA SER A 340 -5.87 -4.77 -25.52
C SER A 340 -4.54 -5.51 -25.25
N PRO A 341 -4.13 -6.54 -26.05
CA PRO A 341 -2.84 -7.20 -25.85
C PRO A 341 -1.66 -6.23 -26.00
N LEU A 342 -1.72 -5.30 -26.97
CA LEU A 342 -0.68 -4.30 -27.19
C LEU A 342 -0.54 -3.32 -26.00
N ARG A 343 -1.64 -2.99 -25.31
CA ARG A 343 -1.58 -2.18 -24.06
C ARG A 343 -0.87 -2.91 -22.94
N GLU A 344 -1.15 -4.19 -22.76
CA GLU A 344 -0.50 -5.00 -21.72
C GLU A 344 0.99 -5.21 -22.02
N LEU A 345 1.32 -5.51 -23.28
CA LEU A 345 2.71 -5.60 -23.73
C LEU A 345 3.46 -4.28 -23.61
N LYS A 346 2.81 -3.14 -23.87
CA LYS A 346 3.41 -1.82 -23.59
C LYS A 346 3.78 -1.67 -22.12
N VAL A 347 2.88 -2.05 -21.21
CA VAL A 347 3.14 -1.97 -19.77
C VAL A 347 4.32 -2.87 -19.39
N LEU A 348 4.37 -4.09 -19.93
CA LEU A 348 5.46 -5.03 -19.72
C LEU A 348 6.79 -4.49 -20.25
N PHE A 349 6.78 -3.89 -21.44
CA PHE A 349 7.95 -3.25 -22.05
C PHE A 349 8.48 -2.12 -21.16
N ASP A 350 7.63 -1.17 -20.81
CA ASP A 350 8.01 0.01 -20.05
C ASP A 350 8.47 -0.34 -18.63
N LYS A 351 7.81 -1.31 -17.98
CA LYS A 351 8.09 -1.67 -16.59
C LYS A 351 9.27 -2.61 -16.44
N HIS A 352 9.48 -3.55 -17.35
CA HIS A 352 10.45 -4.64 -17.12
C HIS A 352 11.48 -4.72 -18.25
N LEU A 353 11.02 -4.81 -19.50
CA LEU A 353 11.90 -5.10 -20.63
C LEU A 353 12.93 -3.98 -20.90
N VAL A 354 12.52 -2.71 -20.79
CA VAL A 354 13.43 -1.55 -20.93
C VAL A 354 14.61 -1.64 -19.97
N GLN A 355 14.41 -2.19 -18.77
CA GLN A 355 15.46 -2.33 -17.78
C GLN A 355 16.45 -3.44 -18.18
N ILE A 356 15.96 -4.55 -18.73
CA ILE A 356 16.80 -5.67 -19.22
C ILE A 356 17.68 -5.26 -20.39
N ILE A 357 17.16 -4.45 -21.31
CA ILE A 357 17.91 -4.03 -22.50
C ILE A 357 18.89 -2.86 -22.23
N SER A 358 18.93 -2.35 -21.01
CA SER A 358 19.82 -1.24 -20.63
C SER A 358 21.27 -1.69 -20.45
N ASP A 359 22.19 -0.73 -20.47
CA ASP A 359 23.64 -0.97 -20.36
C ASP A 359 24.16 -1.12 -18.92
N PHE A 360 23.29 -1.45 -17.96
CA PHE A 360 23.67 -1.60 -16.55
C PHE A 360 24.90 -2.48 -16.33
N PRO A 361 24.90 -3.76 -16.74
CA PRO A 361 26.00 -4.64 -16.38
C PRO A 361 27.30 -4.23 -17.09
N GLU A 362 27.22 -3.77 -18.34
CA GLU A 362 28.40 -3.27 -19.06
C GLU A 362 29.01 -2.03 -18.38
N ARG A 363 28.18 -1.12 -17.85
CA ARG A 363 28.66 0.06 -17.11
C ARG A 363 29.19 -0.30 -15.72
N MET A 364 28.58 -1.27 -15.05
CA MET A 364 29.08 -1.81 -13.76
C MET A 364 30.49 -2.39 -13.94
N LEU A 365 30.69 -3.23 -14.96
CA LEU A 365 31.99 -3.83 -15.27
C LEU A 365 33.06 -2.79 -15.63
N ASN A 366 32.65 -1.64 -16.18
CA ASN A 366 33.54 -0.51 -16.49
C ASN A 366 33.75 0.44 -15.30
N GLY A 367 33.23 0.12 -14.10
CA GLY A 367 33.45 0.90 -12.89
C GLY A 367 32.63 2.19 -12.80
N ASP A 368 31.46 2.25 -13.44
CA ASP A 368 30.56 3.40 -13.33
C ASP A 368 30.05 3.58 -11.90
N LYS A 369 30.58 4.61 -11.21
CA LYS A 369 30.26 4.96 -9.83
C LYS A 369 28.81 5.42 -9.61
N PHE A 370 28.06 5.68 -10.68
CA PHE A 370 26.65 6.07 -10.60
C PHE A 370 25.70 4.87 -10.55
N ILE A 371 26.22 3.65 -10.69
CA ILE A 371 25.47 2.42 -10.50
C ILE A 371 25.82 1.84 -9.14
N SER A 372 24.80 1.46 -8.37
CA SER A 372 24.95 0.81 -7.08
C SER A 372 24.76 -0.68 -7.17
N GLY A 373 25.34 -1.42 -6.22
CA GLY A 373 25.26 -2.87 -6.16
C GLY A 373 26.41 -3.51 -6.94
N SER A 374 26.60 -4.80 -6.72
CA SER A 374 27.60 -5.60 -7.42
C SER A 374 27.01 -6.21 -8.70
N ILE A 375 27.86 -6.85 -9.51
CA ILE A 375 27.39 -7.61 -10.67
C ILE A 375 26.57 -8.83 -10.23
N GLU A 376 26.90 -9.39 -9.05
CA GLU A 376 26.13 -10.46 -8.42
C GLU A 376 24.73 -9.99 -8.03
N THR A 377 24.60 -8.78 -7.45
CA THR A 377 23.29 -8.18 -7.16
C THR A 377 22.46 -8.04 -8.45
N TYR A 378 23.09 -7.58 -9.54
CA TYR A 378 22.45 -7.45 -10.85
C TYR A 378 21.94 -8.82 -11.34
N ASP A 379 22.76 -9.87 -11.28
CA ASP A 379 22.39 -11.19 -11.77
C ASP A 379 21.19 -11.79 -11.02
N ILE A 380 21.12 -11.60 -9.69
CA ILE A 380 19.98 -12.03 -8.88
C ILE A 380 18.70 -11.30 -9.33
N ILE A 381 18.77 -9.98 -9.46
CA ILE A 381 17.61 -9.17 -9.87
C ILE A 381 17.20 -9.50 -11.31
N LEU A 382 18.15 -9.67 -12.23
CA LEU A 382 17.88 -10.03 -13.63
C LEU A 382 17.10 -11.33 -13.73
N LYS A 383 17.49 -12.37 -12.96
CA LYS A 383 16.78 -13.65 -12.95
C LYS A 383 15.30 -13.48 -12.56
N ASN A 384 15.04 -12.65 -11.55
CA ASN A 384 13.68 -12.36 -11.07
C ASN A 384 12.87 -11.57 -12.12
N GLU A 385 13.50 -10.62 -12.80
CA GLU A 385 12.88 -9.85 -13.89
C GLU A 385 12.55 -10.74 -15.09
N ILE A 386 13.45 -11.63 -15.50
CA ILE A 386 13.22 -12.58 -16.60
C ILE A 386 12.03 -13.49 -16.28
N GLN A 387 11.97 -14.04 -15.07
CA GLN A 387 10.84 -14.86 -14.64
C GLN A 387 9.52 -14.08 -14.67
N THR A 388 9.52 -12.85 -14.14
CA THR A 388 8.35 -11.96 -14.14
C THR A 388 7.86 -11.69 -15.56
N ILE A 389 8.77 -11.38 -16.49
CA ILE A 389 8.41 -11.13 -17.89
C ILE A 389 7.81 -12.36 -18.53
N SER A 390 8.43 -13.52 -18.32
CA SER A 390 7.98 -14.79 -18.90
C SER A 390 6.57 -15.15 -18.40
N ASP A 391 6.32 -14.98 -17.10
CA ASP A 391 5.01 -15.24 -16.49
C ASP A 391 3.93 -14.27 -17.00
N GLU A 392 4.26 -12.99 -17.15
CA GLU A 392 3.31 -12.00 -17.67
C GLU A 392 3.02 -12.20 -19.15
N MET A 393 4.02 -12.52 -19.97
CA MET A 393 3.83 -12.90 -21.37
C MET A 393 2.91 -14.11 -21.51
N PHE A 394 3.16 -15.17 -20.74
CA PHE A 394 2.31 -16.36 -20.75
C PHE A 394 0.86 -16.05 -20.37
N LYS A 395 0.64 -15.16 -19.39
CA LYS A 395 -0.71 -14.71 -19.00
C LYS A 395 -1.39 -13.91 -20.11
N ILE A 396 -0.65 -13.04 -20.80
CA ILE A 396 -1.18 -12.25 -21.93
C ILE A 396 -1.54 -13.19 -23.08
N GLU A 397 -0.62 -14.06 -23.48
CA GLU A 397 -0.80 -15.06 -24.53
C GLU A 397 -2.04 -15.92 -24.27
N LYS A 398 -2.15 -16.49 -23.06
CA LYS A 398 -3.29 -17.32 -22.67
C LYS A 398 -4.61 -16.56 -22.65
N ARG A 399 -4.62 -15.29 -22.24
CA ARG A 399 -5.83 -14.46 -22.16
C ARG A 399 -6.35 -14.08 -23.55
N TYR A 400 -5.44 -13.89 -24.50
CA TYR A 400 -5.74 -13.42 -25.84
C TYR A 400 -5.41 -14.48 -26.90
N CYS A 401 -5.47 -15.77 -26.54
CA CYS A 401 -5.10 -16.87 -27.43
C CYS A 401 -5.92 -16.88 -28.73
N ASP A 402 -7.19 -16.46 -28.66
CA ASP A 402 -8.10 -16.37 -29.81
C ASP A 402 -7.71 -15.25 -30.79
N LEU A 403 -6.82 -14.35 -30.38
CA LEU A 403 -6.27 -13.26 -31.20
C LEU A 403 -4.87 -13.58 -31.73
N LEU A 404 -4.36 -14.78 -31.49
CA LEU A 404 -3.11 -15.25 -32.06
C LEU A 404 -3.39 -16.09 -33.31
N PRO A 405 -2.47 -16.13 -34.28
CA PRO A 405 -2.59 -17.02 -35.42
C PRO A 405 -2.76 -18.47 -34.98
N CYS A 406 -3.74 -19.18 -35.53
CA CYS A 406 -3.93 -20.59 -35.19
C CYS A 406 -2.85 -21.46 -35.85
N CYS A 407 -2.59 -22.66 -35.30
CA CYS A 407 -1.57 -23.56 -35.86
C CYS A 407 -1.78 -23.80 -37.37
N ASP A 408 -3.03 -23.91 -37.83
CA ASP A 408 -3.34 -24.14 -39.25
C ASP A 408 -3.02 -22.94 -40.16
N GLU A 409 -3.18 -21.71 -39.67
CA GLU A 409 -2.76 -20.49 -40.36
C GLU A 409 -1.24 -20.44 -40.47
N ILE A 410 -0.55 -20.76 -39.36
CA ILE A 410 0.92 -20.86 -39.30
C ILE A 410 1.40 -21.93 -40.30
N TYR A 411 0.81 -23.13 -40.30
CA TYR A 411 1.14 -24.20 -41.26
C TYR A 411 0.86 -23.80 -42.72
N GLY A 412 -0.22 -23.06 -42.96
CA GLY A 412 -0.60 -22.56 -44.29
C GLY A 412 0.40 -21.57 -44.87
N GLU A 413 0.98 -20.70 -44.03
CA GLU A 413 2.06 -19.78 -44.42
C GLU A 413 3.42 -20.48 -44.52
N PHE A 414 3.76 -21.40 -43.61
CA PHE A 414 4.98 -22.22 -43.71
C PHE A 414 5.03 -23.05 -44.99
N GLY A 415 3.89 -23.56 -45.46
CA GLY A 415 3.78 -24.29 -46.72
C GLY A 415 4.08 -23.46 -47.98
N LYS A 416 4.14 -22.13 -47.87
CA LYS A 416 4.43 -21.20 -48.97
C LYS A 416 5.89 -20.73 -48.99
N LEU A 417 6.67 -21.00 -47.94
CA LEU A 417 8.09 -20.64 -47.88
C LEU A 417 8.90 -21.58 -48.79
N PRO A 418 9.91 -21.08 -49.52
CA PRO A 418 10.67 -21.84 -50.50
C PRO A 418 11.75 -22.69 -49.82
N PHE A 419 11.35 -23.58 -48.92
CA PHE A 419 12.24 -24.60 -48.38
C PHE A 419 12.27 -25.79 -49.35
N ASP A 420 13.41 -26.48 -49.44
CA ASP A 420 13.43 -27.79 -50.09
C ASP A 420 12.49 -28.77 -49.36
N SER A 421 11.99 -29.77 -50.09
CA SER A 421 10.94 -30.65 -49.61
C SER A 421 11.33 -31.44 -48.35
N GLU A 422 12.63 -31.68 -48.17
CA GLU A 422 13.19 -32.47 -47.08
C GLU A 422 13.16 -31.68 -45.76
N THR A 423 13.59 -30.42 -45.78
CA THR A 423 13.54 -29.53 -44.60
C THR A 423 12.10 -29.28 -44.14
N CYS A 424 11.16 -29.15 -45.09
CA CYS A 424 9.73 -29.02 -44.82
C CYS A 424 9.11 -30.28 -44.17
N GLU A 425 9.53 -31.48 -44.58
CA GLU A 425 9.03 -32.74 -44.00
C GLU A 425 9.60 -32.99 -42.61
N GLU A 426 10.88 -32.71 -42.37
CA GLU A 426 11.51 -32.86 -41.06
C GLU A 426 10.84 -31.95 -40.00
N LEU A 427 10.60 -30.68 -40.35
CA LEU A 427 9.91 -29.73 -39.47
C LEU A 427 8.45 -30.12 -39.22
N ARG A 428 7.72 -30.60 -40.25
CA ARG A 428 6.33 -31.10 -40.09
C ARG A 428 6.27 -32.32 -39.18
N ASN A 429 7.26 -33.21 -39.24
CA ASN A 429 7.31 -34.39 -38.39
C ASN A 429 7.60 -34.04 -36.92
N ASN A 430 8.52 -33.09 -36.69
CA ASN A 430 8.83 -32.60 -35.34
C ASN A 430 7.65 -31.86 -34.69
N LEU A 431 6.86 -31.10 -35.45
CA LEU A 431 5.70 -30.37 -34.93
C LEU A 431 4.44 -31.25 -34.77
N LYS A 432 4.28 -32.33 -35.55
CA LYS A 432 3.18 -33.31 -35.39
C LYS A 432 3.36 -34.25 -34.19
N GLY A 433 4.57 -34.37 -33.65
CA GLY A 433 4.89 -35.26 -32.52
C GLY A 433 4.39 -34.77 -31.15
N GLY A 434 3.88 -33.54 -31.05
CA GLY A 434 3.35 -32.95 -29.80
C GLY A 434 1.84 -33.05 -29.64
N LYS A 435 1.26 -34.25 -29.78
CA LYS A 435 -0.16 -34.52 -29.44
C LYS A 435 -0.28 -35.31 -28.14
#